data_AF-A0A231HFY6-F1
#
_entry.id   AF-A0A231HFY6-F1
#
_cell.length_a   1.000
_cell.length_b   1.000
_cell.length_c   1.000
_cell.angle_alpha   90.00
_cell.angle_beta   90.00
_cell.angle_gamma   90.00
#
_symmetry.space_group_name_H-M   'P 1'
#
loop_
_entity.id
_entity.type
_entity.pdbx_description
1 polymer ?
#
loop_
_entity_poly.entity_id
_entity_poly.type
_entity_poly.pdbx_seq_one_letter_code
_entity_poly.pdbx_strand_id
1 'polypeptide(L)'
;MTESNGSAVPAFMRPVIADEPPASARTVAEQSVLALNAAMLQLYDTSLEKFKQNMLDQVPIILALFTGAGGQMILYRPGREPEVAPPVPIVYQLAKSVGHSTMAIYEIVAPYISNAYANQLWRPPLEMYRAQHRTAFDSLGALEISDEDRAVLHEILHRNLTFMDECLDRGGYSYDDVEKFIRDTEPYSARSIGIGSGAQVGHWMSVLDDWRASLGEDWERTYAVSNSLYVARQNNILYSVLVQFMGTETMGDRLLLVETTEFETTPEKLLDVLGRIVADRSLGMVFFRDYYLMDVELLGGGGGAAIEREMAARGREPVLPPLAPFRSDDWPWKTDPAKGTGPARLEDVGCPIRPEPVG
;
A
#
# COMPACT_ATOMS: atom_id res chain seq x y z
N MET A 1 -8.13 53.37 -25.90
CA MET A 1 -9.44 52.91 -26.40
C MET A 1 -9.30 51.42 -26.66
N THR A 2 -9.89 50.58 -25.82
CA THR A 2 -9.95 49.13 -26.04
C THR A 2 -11.02 48.87 -27.09
N GLU A 3 -10.64 48.27 -28.22
CA GLU A 3 -11.60 47.76 -29.21
C GLU A 3 -12.47 46.70 -28.53
N SER A 4 -13.79 46.90 -28.54
CA SER A 4 -14.77 45.94 -28.05
C SER A 4 -15.50 45.34 -29.25
N ASN A 5 -15.39 44.01 -29.41
CA ASN A 5 -16.12 43.26 -30.45
C ASN A 5 -17.61 43.05 -30.11
N GLY A 6 -18.14 43.68 -29.06
CA GLY A 6 -19.48 43.42 -28.54
C GLY A 6 -20.64 43.70 -29.50
N SER A 7 -20.43 44.52 -30.54
CA SER A 7 -21.47 44.84 -31.53
C SER A 7 -21.58 43.86 -32.71
N ALA A 8 -20.69 42.86 -32.82
CA ALA A 8 -20.59 41.97 -34.00
C ALA A 8 -20.96 40.50 -33.75
N VAL A 9 -21.42 40.12 -32.56
CA VAL A 9 -21.71 38.73 -32.20
C VAL A 9 -23.14 38.32 -32.65
N PRO A 10 -23.31 37.32 -33.54
CA PRO A 10 -24.63 36.84 -33.96
C PRO A 10 -25.47 36.28 -32.79
N ALA A 11 -26.78 36.47 -32.84
CA ALA A 11 -27.70 36.06 -31.78
C ALA A 11 -27.61 34.56 -31.42
N PHE A 12 -27.35 33.70 -32.40
CA PHE A 12 -27.22 32.25 -32.17
C PHE A 12 -25.96 31.86 -31.37
N MET A 13 -24.94 32.73 -31.29
CA MET A 13 -23.74 32.48 -30.48
C MET A 13 -23.87 32.96 -29.03
N ARG A 14 -24.88 33.79 -28.71
CA ARG A 14 -25.06 34.34 -27.35
C ARG A 14 -25.22 33.28 -26.25
N PRO A 15 -25.86 32.11 -26.47
CA PRO A 15 -25.96 31.07 -25.44
C PRO A 15 -24.63 30.37 -25.09
N VAL A 16 -23.59 30.52 -25.92
CA VAL A 16 -22.32 29.77 -25.79
C VAL A 16 -21.10 30.69 -25.60
N ILE A 17 -21.32 31.99 -25.42
CA ILE A 17 -20.26 32.97 -25.14
C ILE A 17 -20.34 33.34 -23.65
N ALA A 18 -19.19 33.33 -22.99
CA ALA A 18 -19.08 33.80 -21.62
C ALA A 18 -19.21 35.33 -21.59
N ASP A 19 -20.17 35.84 -20.81
CA ASP A 19 -20.30 37.27 -20.51
C ASP A 19 -19.41 37.62 -19.31
N GLU A 20 -18.11 37.40 -19.46
CA GLU A 20 -17.11 37.64 -18.42
C GLU A 20 -16.27 38.88 -18.74
N PRO A 21 -15.98 39.74 -17.74
CA PRO A 21 -15.07 40.87 -17.94
C PRO A 21 -13.67 40.38 -18.31
N PRO A 22 -12.89 41.14 -19.09
CA PRO A 22 -11.52 40.76 -19.44
C PRO A 22 -10.67 40.51 -18.19
N ALA A 23 -9.93 39.39 -18.19
CA ALA A 23 -9.00 39.07 -17.10
C ALA A 23 -7.94 40.17 -16.96
N SER A 24 -7.55 40.47 -15.71
CA SER A 24 -6.47 41.42 -15.45
C SER A 24 -5.13 40.88 -15.98
N ALA A 25 -4.17 41.75 -16.30
CA ALA A 25 -2.83 41.35 -16.71
C ALA A 25 -2.15 40.43 -15.67
N ARG A 26 -2.41 40.67 -14.38
CA ARG A 26 -1.94 39.82 -13.28
C ARG A 26 -2.52 38.41 -13.37
N THR A 27 -3.83 38.29 -13.54
CA THR A 27 -4.52 36.99 -13.65
C THR A 27 -4.00 36.18 -14.83
N VAL A 28 -3.80 36.83 -15.99
CA VAL A 28 -3.23 36.19 -17.18
C VAL A 28 -1.82 35.68 -16.90
N ALA A 29 -0.98 36.47 -16.22
CA ALA A 29 0.38 36.06 -15.85
C ALA A 29 0.38 34.87 -14.88
N GLU A 30 -0.44 34.91 -13.82
CA GLU A 30 -0.60 33.81 -12.86
C GLU A 30 -1.04 32.51 -13.55
N GLN A 31 -2.08 32.58 -14.38
CA GLN A 31 -2.56 31.43 -15.15
C GLN A 31 -1.50 30.88 -16.11
N SER A 32 -0.74 31.76 -16.77
CA SER A 32 0.31 31.36 -17.70
C SER A 32 1.43 30.59 -16.99
N VAL A 33 1.84 31.03 -15.80
CA VAL A 33 2.86 30.33 -14.99
C VAL A 33 2.33 28.99 -14.48
N LEU A 34 1.09 28.93 -13.99
CA LEU A 34 0.48 27.67 -13.54
C LEU A 34 0.30 26.68 -14.70
N ALA A 35 0.04 27.17 -15.91
CA ALA A 35 -0.06 26.34 -17.11
C ALA A 35 1.26 25.63 -17.44
N LEU A 36 2.43 26.21 -17.12
CA LEU A 36 3.72 25.52 -17.28
C LEU A 36 3.80 24.26 -16.42
N ASN A 37 3.33 24.33 -15.17
CA ASN A 37 3.31 23.17 -14.28
C ASN A 37 2.33 22.10 -14.78
N ALA A 38 1.14 22.51 -15.22
CA ALA A 38 0.17 21.58 -15.80
C ALA A 38 0.71 20.89 -17.06
N ALA A 39 1.38 21.62 -17.94
CA ALA A 39 2.01 21.05 -19.14
C ALA A 39 3.16 20.10 -18.79
N MET A 40 3.96 20.42 -17.76
CA MET A 40 5.04 19.56 -17.29
C MET A 40 4.53 18.18 -16.86
N LEU A 41 3.41 18.10 -16.12
CA LEU A 41 2.83 16.82 -15.71
C LEU A 41 2.52 15.90 -16.89
N GLN A 42 1.97 16.45 -17.98
CA GLN A 42 1.70 15.68 -19.21
C GLN A 42 2.98 15.13 -19.86
N LEU A 43 4.08 15.88 -19.81
CA LEU A 43 5.38 15.45 -20.32
C LEU A 43 5.96 14.31 -19.45
N TYR A 44 5.76 14.37 -18.14
CA TYR A 44 6.16 13.31 -17.22
C TYR A 44 5.39 12.02 -17.50
N ASP A 45 4.06 12.09 -17.62
CA ASP A 45 3.22 10.92 -17.92
C ASP A 45 3.63 10.25 -19.25
N THR A 46 3.85 11.07 -20.29
CA THR A 46 4.30 10.57 -21.60
C THR A 46 5.68 9.92 -21.53
N SER A 47 6.57 10.45 -20.69
CA SER A 47 7.93 9.91 -20.53
C SER A 47 7.96 8.64 -19.70
N LEU A 48 7.07 8.53 -18.69
CA LEU A 48 6.96 7.37 -17.81
C LEU A 48 6.68 6.08 -18.59
N GLU A 49 5.80 6.13 -19.60
CA GLU A 49 5.54 4.97 -20.47
C GLU A 49 6.82 4.45 -21.14
N LYS A 50 7.67 5.35 -21.62
CA LYS A 50 8.96 4.97 -22.21
C LYS A 50 9.93 4.42 -21.18
N PHE A 51 9.98 5.01 -19.98
CA PHE A 51 10.85 4.53 -18.92
C PHE A 51 10.45 3.13 -18.44
N LYS A 52 9.15 2.87 -18.25
CA LYS A 52 8.63 1.53 -17.92
C LYS A 52 9.02 0.51 -18.99
N GLN A 53 8.79 0.82 -20.26
CA GLN A 53 9.15 -0.09 -21.36
C GLN A 53 10.66 -0.37 -21.37
N ASN A 54 11.47 0.68 -21.26
CA ASN A 54 12.93 0.52 -21.21
C ASN A 54 13.40 -0.33 -20.03
N MET A 55 12.75 -0.24 -18.87
CA MET A 55 13.06 -1.09 -17.72
C MET A 55 12.68 -2.54 -17.99
N LEU A 56 11.47 -2.79 -18.49
CA LEU A 56 10.99 -4.13 -18.86
C LEU A 56 11.89 -4.80 -19.91
N ASP A 57 12.50 -4.02 -20.80
CA ASP A 57 13.40 -4.51 -21.84
C ASP A 57 14.84 -4.78 -21.36
N GLN A 58 15.22 -4.31 -20.17
CA GLN A 58 16.62 -4.32 -19.71
C GLN A 58 16.86 -5.10 -18.42
N VAL A 59 15.90 -5.11 -17.50
CA VAL A 59 16.07 -5.72 -16.17
C VAL A 59 14.87 -6.60 -15.83
N PRO A 60 15.07 -7.71 -15.10
CA PRO A 60 13.95 -8.44 -14.55
C PRO A 60 13.25 -7.63 -13.46
N ILE A 61 11.92 -7.78 -13.37
CA ILE A 61 11.09 -7.10 -12.38
C ILE A 61 10.15 -8.11 -11.72
N ILE A 62 10.12 -8.14 -10.40
CA ILE A 62 9.14 -8.89 -9.60
C ILE A 62 8.12 -7.92 -9.03
N LEU A 63 6.85 -8.10 -9.39
CA LEU A 63 5.74 -7.44 -8.71
C LEU A 63 5.18 -8.40 -7.66
N ALA A 64 5.10 -7.98 -6.41
CA ALA A 64 4.48 -8.73 -5.32
C ALA A 64 3.25 -8.00 -4.81
N LEU A 65 2.08 -8.41 -5.29
CA LEU A 65 0.81 -7.76 -5.01
C LEU A 65 0.12 -8.45 -3.84
N PHE A 66 -0.40 -7.68 -2.88
CA PHE A 66 -1.35 -8.20 -1.91
C PHE A 66 -2.69 -8.52 -2.57
N THR A 67 -3.20 -9.70 -2.27
CA THR A 67 -4.55 -10.14 -2.68
C THR A 67 -5.25 -10.85 -1.52
N GLY A 68 -6.58 -10.93 -1.59
CA GLY A 68 -7.40 -11.74 -0.69
C GLY A 68 -6.99 -13.21 -0.62
N ALA A 69 -6.29 -13.73 -1.64
CA ALA A 69 -5.88 -15.12 -1.77
C ALA A 69 -4.44 -15.41 -1.31
N GLY A 70 -3.79 -14.47 -0.61
CA GLY A 70 -2.43 -14.67 -0.07
C GLY A 70 -1.33 -14.03 -0.91
N GLY A 71 -1.72 -13.21 -1.88
CA GLY A 71 -0.82 -12.48 -2.75
C GLY A 71 -0.80 -13.00 -4.18
N GLN A 72 -0.13 -12.25 -5.04
CA GLN A 72 0.22 -12.64 -6.40
C GLN A 72 1.61 -12.12 -6.69
N MET A 73 2.49 -12.98 -7.19
CA MET A 73 3.78 -12.55 -7.73
C MET A 73 3.78 -12.67 -9.25
N ILE A 74 4.33 -11.66 -9.93
CA ILE A 74 4.51 -11.64 -11.38
C ILE A 74 5.98 -11.32 -11.67
N LEU A 75 6.63 -12.18 -12.45
CA LEU A 75 7.99 -11.97 -12.94
C LEU A 75 7.96 -11.48 -14.39
N TYR A 76 8.48 -10.28 -14.63
CA TYR A 76 8.76 -9.75 -15.95
C TYR A 76 10.23 -10.03 -16.28
N ARG A 77 10.48 -10.70 -17.40
CA ARG A 77 11.83 -10.92 -17.93
C ARG A 77 12.00 -10.15 -19.23
N PRO A 78 13.16 -9.53 -19.47
CA PRO A 78 13.46 -8.89 -20.75
C PRO A 78 13.12 -9.76 -21.95
N GLY A 79 12.29 -9.21 -22.85
CA GLY A 79 11.87 -9.87 -24.09
C GLY A 79 10.99 -11.12 -23.93
N ARG A 80 10.38 -11.33 -22.76
CA ARG A 80 9.44 -12.44 -22.52
C ARG A 80 8.10 -11.94 -22.00
N GLU A 81 7.08 -12.74 -22.23
CA GLU A 81 5.77 -12.54 -21.61
C GLU A 81 5.87 -12.61 -20.07
N PRO A 82 5.04 -11.84 -19.34
CA PRO A 82 5.00 -11.88 -17.89
C PRO A 82 4.66 -13.28 -17.38
N GLU A 83 5.43 -13.75 -16.40
CA GLU A 83 5.20 -15.03 -15.74
C GLU A 83 4.43 -14.79 -14.43
N VAL A 84 3.15 -15.18 -14.40
CA VAL A 84 2.35 -15.15 -13.18
C VAL A 84 2.63 -16.42 -12.38
N ALA A 85 3.07 -16.28 -11.13
CA ALA A 85 3.32 -17.40 -10.25
C ALA A 85 2.03 -18.19 -9.94
N PRO A 86 2.12 -19.51 -9.65
CA PRO A 86 0.97 -20.28 -9.17
C PRO A 86 0.35 -19.64 -7.92
N PRO A 87 -0.97 -19.79 -7.71
CA PRO A 87 -1.64 -19.25 -6.53
C PRO A 87 -1.17 -19.95 -5.26
N VAL A 88 -1.24 -19.25 -4.13
CA VAL A 88 -0.97 -19.82 -2.80
C VAL A 88 -1.87 -21.03 -2.56
N PRO A 89 -1.38 -22.11 -1.92
CA PRO A 89 -2.17 -23.29 -1.61
C PRO A 89 -3.49 -22.95 -0.90
N ILE A 90 -4.55 -23.67 -1.27
CA ILE A 90 -5.92 -23.38 -0.82
C ILE A 90 -6.07 -23.39 0.71
N VAL A 91 -5.23 -24.13 1.43
CA VAL A 91 -5.20 -24.15 2.91
C VAL A 91 -5.03 -22.76 3.52
N TYR A 92 -4.30 -21.84 2.86
CA TYR A 92 -4.22 -20.43 3.28
C TYR A 92 -5.61 -19.80 3.31
N GLN A 93 -6.37 -19.93 2.22
CA GLN A 93 -7.69 -19.32 2.10
C GLN A 93 -8.69 -19.97 3.05
N LEU A 94 -8.58 -21.27 3.29
CA LEU A 94 -9.41 -22.01 4.25
C LEU A 94 -9.16 -21.51 5.68
N ALA A 95 -7.90 -21.49 6.11
CA ALA A 95 -7.51 -21.02 7.45
C ALA A 95 -7.90 -19.54 7.67
N LYS A 96 -7.60 -18.68 6.68
CA LYS A 96 -8.00 -17.27 6.69
C LYS A 96 -9.51 -17.11 6.79
N SER A 97 -10.28 -17.81 5.96
CA SER A 97 -11.76 -17.67 5.92
C SER A 97 -12.38 -18.07 7.25
N VAL A 98 -11.93 -19.18 7.84
CA VAL A 98 -12.40 -19.62 9.16
C VAL A 98 -11.95 -18.63 10.26
N GLY A 99 -10.71 -18.14 10.23
CA GLY A 99 -10.24 -17.12 11.19
C GLY A 99 -11.02 -15.81 11.10
N HIS A 100 -11.25 -15.30 9.88
CA HIS A 100 -12.06 -14.10 9.64
C HIS A 100 -13.51 -14.27 10.05
N SER A 101 -14.02 -15.51 10.08
CA SER A 101 -15.42 -15.75 10.40
C SER A 101 -15.78 -15.36 11.85
N THR A 102 -14.85 -15.50 12.78
CA THR A 102 -14.99 -14.99 14.15
C THR A 102 -15.04 -13.46 14.18
N MET A 103 -14.22 -12.78 13.37
CA MET A 103 -14.24 -11.31 13.28
C MET A 103 -15.55 -10.79 12.68
N ALA A 104 -16.08 -11.47 11.66
CA ALA A 104 -17.35 -11.11 11.06
C ALA A 104 -18.52 -11.22 12.04
N ILE A 105 -18.49 -12.17 12.97
CA ILE A 105 -19.47 -12.24 14.07
C ILE A 105 -19.38 -10.99 14.95
N TYR A 106 -18.16 -10.57 15.33
CA TYR A 106 -17.96 -9.33 16.08
C TYR A 106 -18.53 -8.11 15.35
N GLU A 107 -18.27 -7.98 14.04
CA GLU A 107 -18.81 -6.87 13.22
C GLU A 107 -20.35 -6.84 13.18
N ILE A 108 -21.01 -8.01 13.25
CA ILE A 108 -22.46 -8.09 13.33
C ILE A 108 -22.97 -7.61 14.70
N VAL A 109 -22.33 -8.03 15.80
CA VAL A 109 -22.87 -7.85 17.15
C VAL A 109 -22.41 -6.57 17.84
N ALA A 110 -21.20 -6.08 17.57
CA ALA A 110 -20.60 -4.94 18.26
C ALA A 110 -21.42 -3.64 18.18
N PRO A 111 -22.03 -3.27 17.03
CA PRO A 111 -22.82 -2.03 16.92
C PRO A 111 -24.05 -1.98 17.85
N TYR A 112 -24.52 -3.12 18.32
CA TYR A 112 -25.75 -3.25 19.12
C TYR A 112 -25.49 -3.64 20.58
N ILE A 113 -24.23 -3.75 21.00
CA ILE A 113 -23.83 -4.30 22.30
C ILE A 113 -24.46 -3.58 23.51
N SER A 114 -24.76 -2.28 23.38
CA SER A 114 -25.38 -1.48 24.45
C SER A 114 -26.89 -1.68 24.58
N ASN A 115 -27.55 -2.27 23.57
CA ASN A 115 -29.01 -2.43 23.54
C ASN A 115 -29.49 -3.74 22.91
N ALA A 116 -28.66 -4.78 22.82
CA ALA A 116 -28.94 -6.01 22.08
C ALA A 116 -30.25 -6.73 22.48
N TYR A 117 -30.66 -6.64 23.75
CA TYR A 117 -31.93 -7.20 24.23
C TYR A 117 -33.16 -6.44 23.72
N ALA A 118 -33.04 -5.12 23.52
CA ALA A 118 -34.14 -4.27 23.05
C ALA A 118 -34.10 -4.04 21.52
N ASN A 119 -32.92 -4.12 20.92
CA ASN A 119 -32.67 -3.86 19.51
C ASN A 119 -32.32 -5.15 18.79
N GLN A 120 -33.26 -5.67 18.00
CA GLN A 120 -33.13 -6.96 17.32
C GLN A 120 -32.52 -6.87 15.91
N LEU A 121 -31.97 -5.72 15.50
CA LEU A 121 -31.43 -5.53 14.13
C LEU A 121 -30.19 -6.39 13.84
N TRP A 122 -29.45 -6.84 14.85
CA TRP A 122 -28.35 -7.82 14.71
C TRP A 122 -28.82 -9.23 14.37
N ARG A 123 -30.08 -9.57 14.66
CA ARG A 123 -30.55 -10.96 14.61
C ARG A 123 -30.61 -11.52 13.18
N PRO A 124 -31.23 -10.86 12.19
CA PRO A 124 -31.24 -11.39 10.82
C PRO A 124 -29.85 -11.63 10.20
N PRO A 125 -28.87 -10.70 10.28
CA PRO A 125 -27.53 -10.99 9.76
C PRO A 125 -26.82 -12.11 10.53
N LEU A 126 -27.03 -12.23 11.85
CA LEU A 126 -26.46 -13.32 12.64
C LEU A 126 -27.06 -14.68 12.25
N GLU A 127 -28.38 -14.77 12.07
CA GLU A 127 -29.06 -16.01 11.62
C GLU A 127 -28.57 -16.46 10.24
N MET A 128 -28.43 -15.52 9.30
CA MET A 128 -27.88 -15.79 7.97
C MET A 128 -26.45 -16.31 8.06
N TYR A 129 -25.61 -15.65 8.85
CA TYR A 129 -24.19 -16.00 8.95
C TYR A 129 -23.97 -17.31 9.71
N ARG A 130 -24.86 -17.63 10.67
CA ARG A 130 -24.92 -18.92 11.34
C ARG A 130 -25.24 -20.06 10.38
N ALA A 131 -26.15 -19.88 9.43
CA ALA A 131 -26.46 -20.91 8.44
C ALA A 131 -25.24 -21.23 7.55
N GLN A 132 -24.47 -20.21 7.16
CA GLN A 132 -23.22 -20.36 6.43
C GLN A 132 -22.16 -21.12 7.27
N HIS A 133 -22.01 -20.76 8.55
CA HIS A 133 -21.14 -21.47 9.48
C HIS A 133 -21.51 -22.94 9.64
N ARG A 134 -22.80 -23.26 9.75
CA ARG A 134 -23.25 -24.65 9.87
C ARG A 134 -22.86 -25.46 8.64
N THR A 135 -23.04 -24.88 7.45
CA THR A 135 -22.63 -25.51 6.19
C THR A 135 -21.12 -25.75 6.14
N ALA A 136 -20.32 -24.76 6.54
CA ALA A 136 -18.86 -24.90 6.61
C ALA A 136 -18.42 -25.96 7.63
N PHE A 137 -19.07 -26.00 8.81
CA PHE A 137 -18.80 -26.97 9.86
C PHE A 137 -19.11 -28.41 9.41
N ASP A 138 -20.29 -28.63 8.83
CA ASP A 138 -20.75 -29.95 8.40
C ASP A 138 -19.94 -30.49 7.20
N SER A 139 -19.39 -29.59 6.37
CA SER A 139 -18.58 -29.96 5.20
C SER A 139 -17.07 -30.02 5.47
N LEU A 140 -16.62 -29.65 6.67
CA LEU A 140 -15.20 -29.54 6.99
C LEU A 140 -14.43 -30.85 6.77
N GLY A 141 -15.08 -32.00 6.99
CA GLY A 141 -14.50 -33.33 6.76
C GLY A 141 -14.14 -33.64 5.31
N ALA A 142 -14.71 -32.92 4.34
CA ALA A 142 -14.44 -33.13 2.91
C ALA A 142 -13.18 -32.40 2.41
N LEU A 143 -12.58 -31.51 3.22
CA LEU A 143 -11.40 -30.76 2.80
C LEU A 143 -10.14 -31.62 2.76
N GLU A 144 -9.27 -31.41 1.77
CA GLU A 144 -7.97 -32.07 1.66
C GLU A 144 -6.90 -31.30 2.44
N ILE A 145 -6.98 -31.33 3.77
CA ILE A 145 -6.04 -30.71 4.72
C ILE A 145 -5.61 -31.71 5.79
N SER A 146 -4.53 -31.40 6.53
CA SER A 146 -4.07 -32.28 7.61
C SER A 146 -5.13 -32.41 8.73
N ASP A 147 -5.10 -33.52 9.45
CA ASP A 147 -6.03 -33.74 10.57
C ASP A 147 -5.83 -32.70 11.69
N GLU A 148 -4.58 -32.24 11.89
CA GLU A 148 -4.25 -31.18 12.84
C GLU A 148 -4.86 -29.84 12.43
N ASP A 149 -4.69 -29.43 11.17
CA ASP A 149 -5.28 -28.18 10.66
C ASP A 149 -6.80 -28.24 10.73
N ARG A 150 -7.39 -29.37 10.32
CA ARG A 150 -8.83 -29.58 10.38
C ARG A 150 -9.36 -29.45 11.80
N ALA A 151 -8.67 -30.01 12.79
CA ALA A 151 -9.06 -29.89 14.19
C ALA A 151 -9.06 -28.43 14.66
N VAL A 152 -8.07 -27.63 14.26
CA VAL A 152 -8.04 -26.18 14.56
C VAL A 152 -9.22 -25.46 13.94
N LEU A 153 -9.50 -25.68 12.65
CA LEU A 153 -10.62 -25.03 11.96
C LEU A 153 -11.98 -25.44 12.54
N HIS A 154 -12.12 -26.71 12.94
CA HIS A 154 -13.31 -27.25 13.59
C HIS A 154 -13.62 -26.51 14.90
N GLU A 155 -12.62 -26.30 15.75
CA GLU A 155 -12.78 -25.65 17.04
C GLU A 155 -13.24 -24.19 16.91
N ILE A 156 -12.73 -23.46 15.91
CA ILE A 156 -13.18 -22.09 15.62
C ILE A 156 -14.64 -22.09 15.19
N LEU A 157 -15.00 -22.91 14.20
CA LEU A 157 -16.37 -22.98 13.69
C LEU A 157 -17.36 -23.44 14.77
N HIS A 158 -16.98 -24.41 15.60
CA HIS A 158 -17.78 -24.87 16.73
C HIS A 158 -18.08 -23.72 17.71
N ARG A 159 -17.05 -22.98 18.13
CA ARG A 159 -17.19 -21.83 19.05
C ARG A 159 -18.03 -20.71 18.49
N ASN A 160 -17.82 -20.39 17.21
CA ASN A 160 -18.63 -19.41 16.48
C ASN A 160 -20.11 -19.82 16.50
N LEU A 161 -20.42 -21.08 16.19
CA LEU A 161 -21.78 -21.61 16.22
C LEU A 161 -22.38 -21.57 17.63
N THR A 162 -21.64 -21.99 18.66
CA THR A 162 -22.10 -21.95 20.05
C THR A 162 -22.49 -20.53 20.48
N PHE A 163 -21.63 -19.54 20.22
CA PHE A 163 -21.94 -18.15 20.57
C PHE A 163 -23.17 -17.62 19.83
N MET A 164 -23.25 -17.86 18.51
CA MET A 164 -24.42 -17.44 17.73
C MET A 164 -25.71 -18.10 18.22
N ASP A 165 -25.67 -19.40 18.55
CA ASP A 165 -26.79 -20.14 19.14
C ASP A 165 -27.25 -19.50 20.46
N GLU A 166 -26.32 -19.23 21.37
CA GLU A 166 -26.61 -18.61 22.68
C GLU A 166 -27.20 -17.20 22.57
N CYS A 167 -26.74 -16.39 21.60
CA CYS A 167 -27.32 -15.07 21.34
C CYS A 167 -28.77 -15.18 20.86
N LEU A 168 -29.04 -16.07 19.91
CA LEU A 168 -30.36 -16.24 19.29
C LEU A 168 -31.37 -16.82 20.27
N ASP A 169 -30.96 -17.79 21.09
CA ASP A 169 -31.82 -18.43 22.08
C ASP A 169 -32.20 -17.48 23.22
N ARG A 170 -31.25 -16.66 23.68
CA ARG A 170 -31.50 -15.64 24.72
C ARG A 170 -32.22 -14.40 24.18
N GLY A 171 -32.20 -14.19 22.86
CA GLY A 171 -32.72 -12.97 22.23
C GLY A 171 -31.89 -11.72 22.50
N GLY A 172 -30.62 -11.88 22.89
CA GLY A 172 -29.71 -10.80 23.24
C GLY A 172 -28.36 -11.30 23.77
N TYR A 173 -27.45 -10.36 24.03
CA TYR A 173 -26.11 -10.61 24.56
C TYR A 173 -25.58 -9.36 25.27
N SER A 174 -24.53 -9.54 26.07
CA SER A 174 -23.79 -8.48 26.77
C SER A 174 -22.36 -8.34 26.23
N TYR A 175 -21.63 -7.33 26.71
CA TYR A 175 -20.19 -7.22 26.44
C TYR A 175 -19.41 -8.42 26.98
N ASP A 176 -19.71 -8.87 28.21
CA ASP A 176 -19.03 -10.01 28.82
C ASP A 176 -19.21 -11.30 28.01
N ASP A 177 -20.38 -11.49 27.37
CA ASP A 177 -20.62 -12.62 26.46
C ASP A 177 -19.69 -12.55 25.23
N VAL A 178 -19.58 -11.37 24.61
CA VAL A 178 -18.74 -11.15 23.42
C VAL A 178 -17.26 -11.27 23.76
N GLU A 179 -16.82 -10.68 24.88
CA GLU A 179 -15.43 -10.76 25.33
C GLU A 179 -15.04 -12.21 25.62
N LYS A 180 -15.89 -12.95 26.36
CA LYS A 180 -15.64 -14.37 26.63
C LYS A 180 -15.53 -15.18 25.33
N PHE A 181 -16.46 -15.00 24.39
CA PHE A 181 -16.42 -15.68 23.09
C PHE A 181 -15.10 -15.42 22.34
N ILE A 182 -14.65 -14.16 22.30
CA ILE A 182 -13.40 -13.80 21.63
C ILE A 182 -12.20 -14.44 22.33
N ARG A 183 -12.13 -14.38 23.67
CA ARG A 183 -11.04 -14.96 24.46
C ARG A 183 -10.97 -16.49 24.35
N ASP A 184 -12.12 -17.16 24.32
CA ASP A 184 -12.20 -18.61 24.15
C ASP A 184 -11.74 -19.05 22.75
N THR A 185 -11.85 -18.18 21.74
CA THR A 185 -11.47 -18.45 20.35
C THR A 185 -10.01 -18.08 20.05
N GLU A 186 -9.44 -17.10 20.77
CA GLU A 186 -8.10 -16.54 20.57
C GLU A 186 -6.97 -17.59 20.38
N PRO A 187 -6.85 -18.67 21.20
CA PRO A 187 -5.79 -19.66 21.03
C PRO A 187 -5.87 -20.41 19.69
N TYR A 188 -7.07 -20.65 19.17
CA TYR A 188 -7.28 -21.34 17.90
C TYR A 188 -7.10 -20.39 16.72
N SER A 189 -7.51 -19.13 16.86
CA SER A 189 -7.20 -18.08 15.89
C SER A 189 -5.69 -17.93 15.70
N ALA A 190 -4.89 -17.94 16.78
CA ALA A 190 -3.44 -17.90 16.70
C ALA A 190 -2.85 -19.10 15.92
N ARG A 191 -3.39 -20.31 16.14
CA ARG A 191 -2.99 -21.50 15.37
C ARG A 191 -3.39 -21.40 13.91
N SER A 192 -4.61 -20.94 13.61
CA SER A 192 -5.09 -20.72 12.24
C SER A 192 -4.23 -19.71 11.48
N ILE A 193 -3.78 -18.64 12.16
CA ILE A 193 -2.80 -17.68 11.62
C ILE A 193 -1.48 -18.39 11.28
N GLY A 194 -0.99 -19.28 12.16
CA GLY A 194 0.18 -20.11 11.89
C GLY A 194 0.04 -20.99 10.64
N ILE A 195 -1.12 -21.65 10.47
CA ILE A 195 -1.43 -22.48 9.29
C ILE A 195 -1.40 -21.63 8.02
N GLY A 196 -2.12 -20.51 8.02
CA GLY A 196 -2.20 -19.62 6.86
C GLY A 196 -0.85 -19.00 6.53
N SER A 197 -0.19 -18.38 7.50
CA SER A 197 1.12 -17.75 7.29
C SER A 197 2.19 -18.75 6.85
N GLY A 198 2.23 -19.95 7.43
CA GLY A 198 3.16 -21.01 7.03
C GLY A 198 2.97 -21.45 5.57
N ALA A 199 1.72 -21.66 5.15
CA ALA A 199 1.39 -22.01 3.77
C ALA A 199 1.76 -20.88 2.79
N GLN A 200 1.49 -19.62 3.15
CA GLN A 200 1.80 -18.45 2.33
C GLN A 200 3.31 -18.25 2.18
N VAL A 201 4.06 -18.28 3.29
CA VAL A 201 5.51 -18.06 3.29
C VAL A 201 6.22 -19.19 2.54
N GLY A 202 5.91 -20.46 2.86
CA GLY A 202 6.53 -21.60 2.19
C GLY A 202 6.31 -21.59 0.68
N HIS A 203 5.10 -21.23 0.24
CA HIS A 203 4.78 -21.06 -1.18
C HIS A 203 5.64 -20.00 -1.86
N TRP A 204 5.66 -18.78 -1.32
CA TRP A 204 6.40 -17.68 -1.96
C TRP A 204 7.91 -17.90 -1.92
N MET A 205 8.44 -18.51 -0.87
CA MET A 205 9.86 -18.90 -0.83
C MET A 205 10.19 -19.89 -1.95
N SER A 206 9.37 -20.92 -2.18
CA SER A 206 9.58 -21.87 -3.28
C SER A 206 9.53 -21.19 -4.67
N VAL A 207 8.58 -20.28 -4.88
CA VAL A 207 8.50 -19.50 -6.14
C VAL A 207 9.78 -18.68 -6.36
N LEU A 208 10.29 -18.03 -5.31
CA LEU A 208 11.50 -17.23 -5.41
C LEU A 208 12.78 -18.07 -5.57
N ASP A 209 12.84 -19.27 -4.97
CA ASP A 209 13.94 -20.22 -5.23
C ASP A 209 14.02 -20.57 -6.72
N ASP A 210 12.88 -20.94 -7.32
CA ASP A 210 12.77 -21.29 -8.74
C ASP A 210 13.14 -20.10 -9.64
N TRP A 211 12.58 -18.91 -9.35
CA TRP A 211 12.88 -17.72 -10.14
C TRP A 211 14.34 -17.30 -10.02
N ARG A 212 14.91 -17.32 -8.82
CA ARG A 212 16.34 -17.02 -8.61
C ARG A 212 17.22 -17.99 -9.40
N ALA A 213 16.93 -19.29 -9.35
CA ALA A 213 17.67 -20.28 -10.13
C ALA A 213 17.53 -20.04 -11.64
N SER A 214 16.33 -19.67 -12.10
CA SER A 214 16.06 -19.43 -13.53
C SER A 214 16.68 -18.14 -14.08
N LEU A 215 16.79 -17.10 -13.25
CA LEU A 215 17.36 -15.80 -13.61
C LEU A 215 18.89 -15.83 -13.57
N GLY A 216 19.49 -16.66 -12.72
CA GLY A 216 20.94 -16.77 -12.60
C GLY A 216 21.57 -15.42 -12.25
N GLU A 217 22.54 -14.97 -13.06
CA GLU A 217 23.24 -13.70 -12.84
C GLU A 217 22.32 -12.47 -12.97
N ASP A 218 21.19 -12.57 -13.69
CA ASP A 218 20.24 -11.47 -13.81
C ASP A 218 19.49 -11.20 -12.49
N TRP A 219 19.55 -12.11 -11.51
CA TRP A 219 19.00 -11.90 -10.16
C TRP A 219 19.60 -10.65 -9.48
N GLU A 220 20.90 -10.41 -9.66
CA GLU A 220 21.62 -9.31 -9.01
C GLU A 220 21.18 -7.92 -9.50
N ARG A 221 20.58 -7.86 -10.69
CA ARG A 221 20.01 -6.62 -11.27
C ARG A 221 18.47 -6.58 -11.24
N THR A 222 17.84 -7.58 -10.62
CA THR A 222 16.38 -7.67 -10.55
C THR A 222 15.82 -6.61 -9.62
N TYR A 223 14.79 -5.89 -10.08
CA TYR A 223 13.96 -5.04 -9.23
C TYR A 223 12.81 -5.84 -8.65
N ALA A 224 12.40 -5.52 -7.43
CA ALA A 224 11.19 -6.04 -6.83
C ALA A 224 10.42 -4.94 -6.11
N VAL A 225 9.10 -4.97 -6.22
CA VAL A 225 8.23 -4.01 -5.56
C VAL A 225 7.02 -4.72 -4.96
N SER A 226 6.70 -4.39 -3.71
CA SER A 226 5.52 -4.87 -3.00
C SER A 226 4.65 -3.70 -2.56
N ASN A 227 3.33 -3.85 -2.64
CA ASN A 227 2.41 -2.88 -2.04
C ASN A 227 2.12 -3.20 -0.56
N SER A 228 1.67 -2.19 0.19
CA SER A 228 1.22 -2.33 1.56
C SER A 228 0.17 -1.29 1.91
N LEU A 229 -0.76 -1.64 2.81
CA LEU A 229 -1.49 -0.63 3.58
C LEU A 229 -0.65 -0.17 4.78
N TYR A 230 -0.97 1.02 5.29
CA TYR A 230 -0.39 1.61 6.51
C TYR A 230 -0.30 0.60 7.66
N VAL A 231 -1.37 -0.15 7.91
CA VAL A 231 -1.46 -1.10 9.04
C VAL A 231 -0.60 -2.35 8.86
N ALA A 232 -0.25 -2.69 7.62
CA ALA A 232 0.44 -3.94 7.28
C ALA A 232 1.94 -3.76 7.02
N ARG A 233 2.44 -2.53 6.85
CA ARG A 233 3.82 -2.28 6.35
C ARG A 233 4.92 -2.86 7.22
N GLN A 234 4.70 -2.89 8.54
CA GLN A 234 5.70 -3.33 9.50
C GLN A 234 5.93 -4.84 9.46
N ASN A 235 4.90 -5.60 9.10
CA ASN A 235 4.93 -7.07 9.04
C ASN A 235 4.46 -7.55 7.66
N ASN A 236 4.89 -6.85 6.61
CA ASN A 236 4.48 -7.15 5.23
C ASN A 236 5.12 -8.46 4.76
N ILE A 237 4.34 -9.55 4.74
CA ILE A 237 4.85 -10.90 4.47
C ILE A 237 5.56 -11.02 3.11
N LEU A 238 4.97 -10.47 2.04
CA LEU A 238 5.56 -10.57 0.69
C LEU A 238 6.91 -9.85 0.61
N TYR A 239 6.97 -8.65 1.17
CA TYR A 239 8.22 -7.89 1.27
C TYR A 239 9.24 -8.59 2.15
N SER A 240 8.85 -9.08 3.33
CA SER A 240 9.74 -9.82 4.23
C SER A 240 10.34 -11.07 3.57
N VAL A 241 9.55 -11.79 2.77
CA VAL A 241 10.02 -12.93 1.96
C VAL A 241 11.03 -12.45 0.91
N LEU A 242 10.73 -11.41 0.13
CA LEU A 242 11.68 -10.84 -0.84
C LEU A 242 13.01 -10.43 -0.21
N VAL A 243 12.98 -9.81 0.98
CA VAL A 243 14.20 -9.41 1.73
C VAL A 243 15.10 -10.61 2.00
N GLN A 244 14.56 -11.81 2.28
CA GLN A 244 15.39 -13.00 2.53
C GLN A 244 16.21 -13.42 1.30
N PHE A 245 15.72 -13.13 0.10
CA PHE A 245 16.34 -13.54 -1.16
C PHE A 245 17.21 -12.45 -1.79
N MET A 246 16.81 -11.19 -1.62
CA MET A 246 17.48 -10.05 -2.23
C MET A 246 18.52 -9.38 -1.31
N GLY A 247 18.41 -9.57 0.01
CA GLY A 247 19.32 -8.95 0.98
C GLY A 247 18.84 -7.56 1.45
N THR A 248 19.17 -7.21 2.69
CA THR A 248 18.74 -5.96 3.32
C THR A 248 19.33 -4.73 2.62
N GLU A 249 20.52 -4.85 2.04
CA GLU A 249 21.21 -3.81 1.29
C GLU A 249 20.48 -3.36 0.02
N THR A 250 19.52 -4.16 -0.45
CA THR A 250 18.70 -3.82 -1.63
C THR A 250 17.45 -3.05 -1.28
N MET A 251 17.07 -2.99 0.01
CA MET A 251 15.90 -2.28 0.47
C MET A 251 16.05 -0.78 0.20
N GLY A 252 15.00 -0.18 -0.35
CA GLY A 252 15.03 1.22 -0.74
C GLY A 252 15.92 1.51 -1.96
N ASP A 253 16.55 0.50 -2.56
CA ASP A 253 17.33 0.57 -3.80
C ASP A 253 16.55 -0.14 -4.92
N ARG A 254 16.70 -1.46 -5.04
CA ARG A 254 16.00 -2.28 -6.04
C ARG A 254 14.89 -3.15 -5.46
N LEU A 255 14.76 -3.22 -4.14
CA LEU A 255 13.64 -3.80 -3.43
C LEU A 255 12.84 -2.69 -2.74
N LEU A 256 11.59 -2.49 -3.16
CA LEU A 256 10.75 -1.36 -2.75
C LEU A 256 9.46 -1.82 -2.07
N LEU A 257 9.12 -1.18 -0.95
CA LEU A 257 7.82 -1.29 -0.30
C LEU A 257 7.06 0.01 -0.51
N VAL A 258 5.90 -0.06 -1.18
CA VAL A 258 5.10 1.14 -1.50
C VAL A 258 3.76 1.09 -0.79
N GLU A 259 3.38 2.20 -0.14
CA GLU A 259 2.09 2.29 0.52
C GLU A 259 0.98 2.64 -0.48
N THR A 260 -0.13 1.89 -0.44
CA THR A 260 -1.34 2.11 -1.24
C THR A 260 -2.51 2.47 -0.33
N THR A 261 -3.50 3.19 -0.86
CA THR A 261 -4.73 3.54 -0.11
C THR A 261 -5.68 2.36 0.08
N GLU A 262 -5.51 1.32 -0.73
CA GLU A 262 -6.31 0.09 -0.72
C GLU A 262 -5.42 -1.12 -0.44
N PHE A 263 -6.02 -2.22 0.03
CA PHE A 263 -5.31 -3.47 0.33
C PHE A 263 -4.76 -4.13 -0.94
N GLU A 264 -5.53 -4.08 -2.02
CA GLU A 264 -5.18 -4.61 -3.32
C GLU A 264 -4.80 -3.47 -4.28
N THR A 265 -3.96 -3.76 -5.26
CA THR A 265 -3.59 -2.84 -6.34
C THR A 265 -3.47 -3.62 -7.65
N THR A 266 -3.19 -2.94 -8.76
CA THR A 266 -3.00 -3.59 -10.06
C THR A 266 -1.52 -3.64 -10.45
N PRO A 267 -1.11 -4.60 -11.30
CA PRO A 267 0.25 -4.68 -11.82
C PRO A 267 0.70 -3.37 -12.49
N GLU A 268 -0.20 -2.72 -13.25
CA GLU A 268 0.07 -1.48 -13.96
C GLU A 268 0.40 -0.35 -12.99
N LYS A 269 -0.42 -0.16 -11.94
CA LYS A 269 -0.17 0.86 -10.91
C LYS A 269 1.16 0.63 -10.20
N LEU A 270 1.51 -0.62 -9.91
CA LEU A 270 2.76 -0.93 -9.21
C LEU A 270 3.99 -0.70 -10.12
N LEU A 271 3.88 -1.01 -11.42
CA LEU A 271 4.88 -0.66 -12.43
C LEU A 271 5.00 0.85 -12.64
N ASP A 272 3.89 1.60 -12.60
CA ASP A 272 3.92 3.06 -12.68
C ASP A 272 4.74 3.67 -11.55
N VAL A 273 4.49 3.22 -10.31
CA VAL A 273 5.23 3.69 -9.14
C VAL A 273 6.70 3.30 -9.22
N LEU A 274 7.02 2.04 -9.55
CA LEU A 274 8.41 1.59 -9.71
C LEU A 274 9.13 2.39 -10.80
N GLY A 275 8.52 2.51 -11.98
CA GLY A 275 9.06 3.26 -13.11
C GLY A 275 9.28 4.73 -12.77
N ARG A 276 8.35 5.34 -12.02
CA ARG A 276 8.48 6.72 -11.57
C ARG A 276 9.66 6.90 -10.62
N ILE A 277 9.80 6.02 -9.61
CA ILE A 277 10.91 6.07 -8.65
C ILE A 277 12.25 5.97 -9.41
N VAL A 278 12.43 4.95 -10.25
CA VAL A 278 13.70 4.73 -10.95
C VAL A 278 14.00 5.85 -11.97
N ALA A 279 12.99 6.37 -12.66
CA ALA A 279 13.15 7.51 -13.57
C ALA A 279 13.55 8.79 -12.81
N ASP A 280 12.88 9.09 -11.70
CA ASP A 280 13.15 10.29 -10.91
C ASP A 280 14.54 10.24 -10.28
N ARG A 281 15.05 9.06 -9.91
CA ARG A 281 16.46 8.93 -9.48
C ARG A 281 17.48 9.35 -10.53
N SER A 282 17.16 9.13 -11.81
CA SER A 282 17.99 9.64 -12.92
C SER A 282 17.97 11.17 -12.98
N LEU A 283 16.82 11.81 -12.71
CA LEU A 283 16.73 13.26 -12.54
C LEU A 283 17.56 13.73 -11.34
N GLY A 284 17.46 13.02 -10.21
CA GLY A 284 18.27 13.23 -9.01
C GLY A 284 19.76 13.34 -9.35
N MET A 285 20.29 12.33 -10.03
CA MET A 285 21.69 12.30 -10.42
C MET A 285 22.06 13.44 -11.39
N VAL A 286 21.25 13.69 -12.41
CA VAL A 286 21.58 14.68 -13.46
C VAL A 286 21.51 16.12 -12.94
N PHE A 287 20.47 16.46 -12.16
CA PHE A 287 20.26 17.84 -11.69
C PHE A 287 20.97 18.13 -10.38
N PHE A 288 21.06 17.14 -9.49
CA PHE A 288 21.52 17.35 -8.12
C PHE A 288 22.78 16.57 -7.76
N ARG A 289 23.25 15.64 -8.61
CA ARG A 289 24.41 14.78 -8.35
C ARG A 289 24.22 13.76 -7.22
N ASP A 290 22.97 13.46 -6.88
CA ASP A 290 22.63 12.37 -5.95
C ASP A 290 21.50 11.52 -6.53
N TYR A 291 21.75 10.21 -6.63
CA TYR A 291 20.81 9.29 -7.24
C TYR A 291 19.51 9.14 -6.44
N TYR A 292 19.56 9.25 -5.11
CA TYR A 292 18.43 8.93 -4.22
C TYR A 292 17.69 10.17 -3.72
N LEU A 293 18.18 11.39 -3.99
CA LEU A 293 17.53 12.63 -3.58
C LEU A 293 16.05 12.70 -3.99
N MET A 294 15.69 12.17 -5.16
CA MET A 294 14.30 12.23 -5.65
C MET A 294 13.39 11.16 -5.02
N ASP A 295 13.90 10.31 -4.13
CA ASP A 295 13.07 9.43 -3.28
C ASP A 295 12.47 10.17 -2.08
N VAL A 296 12.84 11.44 -1.86
CA VAL A 296 12.33 12.28 -0.77
C VAL A 296 11.71 13.57 -1.31
N GLU A 297 10.89 14.24 -0.48
CA GLU A 297 10.27 15.52 -0.82
C GLU A 297 11.36 16.59 -1.02
N LEU A 298 11.51 17.08 -2.25
CA LEU A 298 12.54 18.04 -2.64
C LEU A 298 12.39 19.38 -1.88
N LEU A 299 11.16 19.77 -1.54
CA LEU A 299 10.90 20.96 -0.72
C LEU A 299 11.09 20.70 0.78
N GLY A 300 11.38 19.46 1.20
CA GLY A 300 11.40 19.04 2.60
C GLY A 300 12.43 19.79 3.45
N GLY A 301 13.65 19.98 2.94
CA GLY A 301 14.70 20.72 3.65
C GLY A 301 14.32 22.20 3.89
N GLY A 302 13.85 22.88 2.83
CA GLY A 302 13.35 24.25 2.91
C GLY A 302 12.10 24.37 3.80
N GLY A 303 11.22 23.38 3.74
CA GLY A 303 10.03 23.27 4.59
C GLY A 303 10.39 23.12 6.07
N GLY A 304 11.38 22.28 6.40
CA GLY A 304 11.90 22.15 7.77
C GLY A 304 12.43 23.47 8.31
N ALA A 305 13.28 24.16 7.54
CA ALA A 305 13.80 25.47 7.92
C ALA A 305 12.69 26.53 8.07
N ALA A 306 11.65 26.48 7.23
CA ALA A 306 10.49 27.36 7.36
C ALA A 306 9.69 27.07 8.64
N ILE A 307 9.48 25.79 8.97
CA ILE A 307 8.83 25.38 10.23
C ILE A 307 9.61 25.87 11.44
N GLU A 308 10.93 25.73 11.45
CA GLU A 308 11.79 26.24 12.53
C GLU A 308 11.61 27.76 12.72
N ARG A 309 11.64 28.54 11.64
CA ARG A 309 11.42 30.00 11.69
C ARG A 309 10.02 30.35 12.21
N GLU A 310 8.98 29.71 11.68
CA GLU A 310 7.60 29.96 12.08
C GLU A 310 7.35 29.58 13.56
N MET A 311 7.97 28.50 14.04
CA MET A 311 7.84 28.07 15.43
C MET A 311 8.60 29.00 16.38
N ALA A 312 9.80 29.44 16.01
CA ALA A 312 10.56 30.45 16.76
C ALA A 312 9.78 31.78 16.88
N ALA A 313 9.17 32.25 15.79
CA ALA A 313 8.33 33.46 15.80
C ALA A 313 7.11 33.35 16.74
N ARG A 314 6.67 32.13 17.02
CA ARG A 314 5.57 31.82 17.95
C ARG A 314 6.05 31.46 19.36
N GLY A 315 7.35 31.51 19.64
CA GLY A 315 7.93 31.13 20.92
C GLY A 315 7.75 29.65 21.27
N ARG A 316 7.71 28.77 20.26
CA ARG A 316 7.50 27.33 20.41
C ARG A 316 8.66 26.55 19.80
N GLU A 317 8.97 25.40 20.37
CA GLU A 317 9.96 24.48 19.81
C GLU A 317 9.36 23.71 18.62
N PRO A 318 10.03 23.66 17.46
CA PRO A 318 9.60 22.83 16.34
C PRO A 318 9.73 21.34 16.67
N VAL A 319 8.81 20.53 16.15
CA VAL A 319 8.88 19.07 16.21
C VAL A 319 9.00 18.56 14.78
N LEU A 320 10.18 18.10 14.41
CA LEU A 320 10.51 17.61 13.07
C LEU A 320 11.05 16.18 13.14
N PRO A 321 10.87 15.38 12.09
CA PRO A 321 11.47 14.05 12.03
C PRO A 321 13.02 14.16 12.00
N PRO A 322 13.72 13.12 12.50
CA PRO A 322 15.16 13.01 12.32
C PRO A 322 15.54 12.99 10.83
N LEU A 323 16.75 13.46 10.53
CA LEU A 323 17.30 13.48 9.17
C LEU A 323 17.95 12.14 8.86
N ALA A 324 17.24 11.29 8.11
CA ALA A 324 17.80 10.07 7.55
C ALA A 324 18.50 10.35 6.21
N PRO A 325 19.57 9.62 5.86
CA PRO A 325 20.17 9.70 4.53
C PRO A 325 19.17 9.33 3.43
N PHE A 326 19.29 9.97 2.25
CA PHE A 326 18.39 9.69 1.11
C PHE A 326 18.45 8.21 0.69
N ARG A 327 19.66 7.63 0.68
CA ARG A 327 19.85 6.19 0.54
C ARG A 327 19.78 5.54 1.92
N SER A 328 18.66 4.89 2.20
CA SER A 328 18.41 4.19 3.46
C SER A 328 17.84 2.80 3.20
N ASP A 329 18.37 1.82 3.94
CA ASP A 329 17.92 0.43 4.01
C ASP A 329 17.04 0.19 5.25
N ASP A 330 16.52 1.26 5.86
CA ASP A 330 15.67 1.17 7.05
C ASP A 330 14.26 0.65 6.69
N TRP A 331 13.73 -0.21 7.55
CA TRP A 331 12.39 -0.78 7.42
C TRP A 331 11.67 -0.71 8.78
N PRO A 332 10.40 -0.26 8.84
CA PRO A 332 9.51 0.10 7.74
C PRO A 332 9.55 1.54 7.28
N TRP A 333 10.39 2.37 7.87
CA TRP A 333 10.47 3.79 7.57
C TRP A 333 11.91 4.25 7.49
N LYS A 334 12.26 5.02 6.47
CA LYS A 334 13.57 5.66 6.30
C LYS A 334 13.72 6.83 7.29
N THR A 335 13.88 6.52 8.58
CA THR A 335 13.89 7.54 9.65
C THR A 335 15.10 7.45 10.56
N ASP A 336 15.78 6.31 10.66
CA ASP A 336 16.98 6.20 11.47
C ASP A 336 18.19 6.83 10.74
N PRO A 337 18.83 7.88 11.30
CA PRO A 337 20.03 8.47 10.71
C PRO A 337 21.23 7.51 10.61
N ALA A 338 21.23 6.42 11.38
CA ALA A 338 22.27 5.39 11.32
C ALA A 338 22.03 4.33 10.24
N LYS A 339 20.85 4.32 9.59
CA LYS A 339 20.43 3.33 8.61
C LYS A 339 20.48 3.89 7.19
N GLY A 340 21.68 4.13 6.69
CA GLY A 340 21.87 4.64 5.34
C GLY A 340 23.23 5.25 5.09
N THR A 341 23.40 5.81 3.89
CA THR A 341 24.63 6.48 3.48
C THR A 341 24.32 7.69 2.60
N GLY A 342 25.22 8.67 2.59
CA GLY A 342 25.10 9.84 1.73
C GLY A 342 24.37 11.00 2.41
N PRO A 343 23.96 12.00 1.62
CA PRO A 343 23.36 13.23 2.13
C PRO A 343 21.97 12.98 2.74
N ALA A 344 21.60 13.79 3.73
CA ALA A 344 20.26 13.81 4.34
C ALA A 344 19.53 15.14 4.07
N ARG A 345 20.25 16.11 3.47
CA ARG A 345 19.73 17.40 3.04
C ARG A 345 20.28 17.78 1.67
N LEU A 346 19.56 18.63 0.95
CA LEU A 346 19.98 19.10 -0.37
C LEU A 346 21.30 19.88 -0.31
N GLU A 347 21.55 20.60 0.78
CA GLU A 347 22.77 21.38 1.02
C GLU A 347 24.02 20.49 1.17
N ASP A 348 23.83 19.22 1.54
CA ASP A 348 24.91 18.25 1.72
C ASP A 348 25.42 17.70 0.39
N VAL A 349 24.65 17.85 -0.70
CA VAL A 349 24.96 17.26 -2.02
C VAL A 349 26.09 18.01 -2.76
N GLY A 350 26.69 19.04 -2.14
CA GLY A 350 27.75 19.83 -2.77
C GLY A 350 27.27 20.65 -3.97
N CYS A 351 25.96 20.93 -4.04
CA CYS A 351 25.40 21.84 -5.03
C CYS A 351 26.00 23.24 -4.82
N PRO A 352 26.57 23.88 -5.86
CA PRO A 352 27.26 25.17 -5.72
C PRO A 352 26.34 26.34 -5.35
N ILE A 353 25.02 26.12 -5.30
CA ILE A 353 24.03 27.13 -4.94
C ILE A 353 23.46 26.75 -3.58
N ARG A 354 23.96 27.38 -2.52
CA ARG A 354 23.25 27.43 -1.24
C ARG A 354 22.20 28.53 -1.37
N PRO A 355 20.89 28.21 -1.34
CA PRO A 355 19.90 29.26 -1.26
C PRO A 355 20.18 30.07 0.02
N GLU A 356 20.35 31.39 -0.12
CA GLU A 356 20.42 32.25 1.05
C GLU A 356 19.11 32.08 1.84
N PRO A 357 19.17 32.12 3.19
CA PRO A 357 17.95 32.17 3.98
C PRO A 357 17.12 33.37 3.51
N VAL A 358 15.94 33.10 2.96
CA VAL A 358 15.01 34.17 2.61
C VAL A 358 14.34 34.64 3.89
N GLY A 359 14.81 35.78 4.42
CA GLY A 359 14.12 36.65 5.39
C GLY A 359 13.95 36.08 6.78
#